data_AF-A0AAE3VHJ2-F1
#
_entry.id   AF-A0AAE3VHJ2-F1
#
_cell.length_a   1.000
_cell.length_b   1.000
_cell.length_c   1.000
_cell.angle_alpha   90.00
_cell.angle_beta   90.00
_cell.angle_gamma   90.00
#
_symmetry.space_group_name_H-M   'P 1'
#
loop_
_entity.id
_entity.type
_entity.pdbx_description
1 polymer ?
#
loop_
_entity_poly.entity_id
_entity_poly.type
_entity_poly.pdbx_seq_one_letter_code
_entity_poly.pdbx_strand_id
1 'polypeptide(L)'
;MAKPRVGISACLLGRNTRYDGRAKGAPELIAALAPDVEWVPLCPETDAGLGVPRPPMDLYRLADGRIAAITPEGHDCTPQLDAWIAATLPALRRGGLDGAILKARSPSCAIGTALLHDGVPGQNGNPGLATYSASAGEGAPKSVGGTASDGASAPGVFCDGLFAAALKRDIPELSLAEDEDLRSAAQRELFLARLRVHQRLRRDRRWLLVILALLLALLAFMLSSPALSRYLPPCPLHYLSHGRLTCPGCGFTRGWQALLAGDWRGAGVYHPFAFRLLPLLALVALGHGLLCRWQRRRWPWSQWLWTALGAWLAAWLLTLRG
;
A
#
# COMPACT_ATOMS: atom_id res chain seq x y z
N MET A 1 -18.02 8.58 -4.94
CA MET A 1 -16.81 7.72 -5.00
C MET A 1 -17.21 6.34 -4.52
N ALA A 2 -16.61 5.26 -5.04
CA ALA A 2 -16.85 3.93 -4.50
C ALA A 2 -16.35 3.84 -3.05
N LYS A 3 -17.07 3.13 -2.18
CA LYS A 3 -16.66 2.93 -0.79
C LYS A 3 -15.33 2.15 -0.75
N PRO A 4 -14.40 2.45 0.18
CA PRO A 4 -13.20 1.65 0.37
C PRO A 4 -13.57 0.21 0.77
N ARG A 5 -12.83 -0.76 0.25
CA ARG A 5 -13.03 -2.19 0.57
C ARG A 5 -12.19 -2.56 1.78
N VAL A 6 -12.83 -2.96 2.88
CA VAL A 6 -12.16 -3.21 4.16
C VAL A 6 -12.33 -4.67 4.57
N GLY A 7 -11.20 -5.37 4.69
CA GLY A 7 -11.15 -6.71 5.24
C GLY A 7 -11.57 -6.67 6.70
N ILE A 8 -12.44 -7.56 7.15
CA ILE A 8 -12.85 -7.58 8.56
C ILE A 8 -12.90 -9.00 9.10
N SER A 9 -12.33 -9.23 10.29
CA SER A 9 -12.45 -10.51 10.98
C SER A 9 -13.93 -10.88 11.11
N ALA A 10 -14.33 -12.01 10.51
CA ALA A 10 -15.73 -12.43 10.39
C ALA A 10 -16.48 -12.50 11.74
N CYS A 11 -15.77 -12.81 12.83
CA CYS A 11 -16.33 -12.83 14.17
C CYS A 11 -16.85 -11.44 14.61
N LEU A 12 -16.20 -10.35 14.20
CA LEU A 12 -16.62 -8.97 14.50
C LEU A 12 -17.94 -8.60 13.82
N LEU A 13 -18.27 -9.25 12.71
CA LEU A 13 -19.57 -9.13 12.03
C LEU A 13 -20.66 -10.00 12.68
N GLY A 14 -20.35 -10.70 13.78
CA GLY A 14 -21.29 -11.59 14.46
C GLY A 14 -21.43 -12.97 13.79
N ARG A 15 -20.54 -13.34 12.87
CA ARG A 15 -20.53 -14.71 12.33
C ARG A 15 -19.98 -15.70 13.35
N ASN A 16 -20.54 -16.90 13.40
CA ASN A 16 -20.09 -17.99 14.27
C ASN A 16 -18.80 -18.63 13.71
N THR A 17 -17.68 -17.91 13.79
CA THR A 17 -16.37 -18.38 13.29
C THR A 17 -15.30 -18.48 14.39
N ARG A 18 -15.64 -18.13 15.63
CA ARG A 18 -14.77 -18.34 16.78
C ARG A 18 -14.58 -19.83 17.07
N TYR A 19 -13.49 -20.16 17.75
CA TYR A 19 -13.16 -21.54 18.13
C TYR A 19 -14.26 -22.18 19.00
N ASP A 20 -14.90 -21.39 19.85
CA ASP A 20 -16.01 -21.79 20.74
C ASP A 20 -17.39 -21.80 20.04
N GLY A 21 -17.44 -21.47 18.74
CA GLY A 21 -18.68 -21.37 17.98
C GLY A 21 -19.59 -20.20 18.36
N ARG A 22 -19.17 -19.33 19.30
CA ARG A 22 -19.97 -18.20 19.77
C ARG A 22 -19.77 -16.98 18.88
N ALA A 23 -20.85 -16.25 18.63
CA ALA A 23 -20.77 -14.91 18.06
C ALA A 23 -20.19 -13.94 19.10
N LYS A 24 -19.15 -13.19 18.71
CA LYS A 24 -18.65 -12.03 19.47
C LYS A 24 -18.47 -10.86 18.51
N GLY A 25 -19.62 -10.30 18.10
CA GLY A 25 -19.67 -9.17 17.19
C GLY A 25 -19.25 -7.86 17.87
N ALA A 26 -18.93 -6.86 17.04
CA ALA A 26 -18.67 -5.49 17.47
C ALA A 26 -19.71 -4.54 16.84
N PRO A 27 -21.01 -4.65 17.20
CA PRO A 27 -22.11 -3.99 16.49
C PRO A 27 -21.95 -2.47 16.42
N GLU A 28 -21.43 -1.83 17.47
CA GLU A 28 -21.17 -0.38 17.47
C GLU A 28 -20.13 0.04 16.44
N LEU A 29 -19.04 -0.73 16.33
CA LEU A 29 -17.98 -0.49 15.34
C LEU A 29 -18.52 -0.68 13.92
N ILE A 30 -19.28 -1.76 13.70
CA ILE A 30 -19.90 -2.05 12.40
C ILE A 30 -20.87 -0.94 12.02
N ALA A 31 -21.77 -0.55 12.92
CA ALA A 31 -22.75 0.50 12.67
C ALA A 31 -22.08 1.84 12.35
N ALA A 32 -20.99 2.18 13.04
CA ALA A 32 -20.26 3.42 12.82
C ALA A 32 -19.54 3.49 11.47
N LEU A 33 -19.07 2.37 10.93
CA LEU A 33 -18.23 2.35 9.72
C LEU A 33 -18.97 1.86 8.46
N ALA A 34 -20.05 1.08 8.60
CA ALA A 34 -20.82 0.55 7.48
C ALA A 34 -21.32 1.59 6.45
N PRO A 35 -21.66 2.84 6.84
CA PRO A 35 -22.00 3.87 5.86
C PRO A 35 -20.84 4.21 4.91
N ASP A 36 -19.60 4.10 5.37
CA ASP A 36 -18.42 4.57 4.65
C ASP A 36 -17.63 3.47 3.93
N VAL A 37 -17.79 2.19 4.30
CA VAL A 37 -16.95 1.10 3.78
C VAL A 37 -17.76 -0.06 3.19
N GLU A 38 -17.11 -0.86 2.36
CA GLU A 38 -17.59 -2.18 1.91
C GLU A 38 -16.84 -3.26 2.69
N TRP A 39 -17.57 -4.11 3.42
CA TRP A 39 -16.97 -5.18 4.22
C TRP A 39 -16.58 -6.39 3.37
N VAL A 40 -15.33 -6.83 3.52
CA VAL A 40 -14.83 -8.09 3.00
C VAL A 40 -14.60 -9.03 4.20
N PRO A 41 -15.56 -9.90 4.54
CA PRO A 41 -15.45 -10.77 5.71
C PRO A 41 -14.36 -11.82 5.49
N LEU A 42 -13.50 -12.03 6.50
CA LEU A 42 -12.38 -12.97 6.45
C LEU A 42 -12.24 -13.71 7.78
N CYS A 43 -12.03 -15.02 7.76
CA CYS A 43 -11.63 -15.77 8.94
C CYS A 43 -10.54 -16.77 8.57
N PRO A 44 -9.25 -16.43 8.75
CA PRO A 44 -8.15 -17.31 8.39
C PRO A 44 -8.31 -18.74 8.91
N GLU A 45 -8.82 -18.88 10.13
CA GLU A 45 -8.93 -20.17 10.80
C GLU A 45 -10.04 -21.05 10.19
N THR A 46 -11.25 -20.49 10.02
CA THR A 46 -12.37 -21.23 9.42
C THR A 46 -12.15 -21.44 7.92
N ASP A 47 -11.67 -20.42 7.22
CA ASP A 47 -11.45 -20.45 5.78
C ASP A 47 -10.26 -21.37 5.40
N ALA A 48 -9.29 -21.56 6.31
CA ALA A 48 -8.25 -22.58 6.16
C ALA A 48 -8.76 -24.01 6.43
N GLY A 49 -9.97 -24.17 6.97
CA GLY A 49 -10.61 -25.48 7.20
C GLY A 49 -10.46 -26.03 8.62
N LEU A 50 -10.10 -25.22 9.63
CA LEU A 50 -9.98 -25.69 11.02
C LEU A 50 -11.35 -26.00 11.67
N GLY A 51 -12.46 -25.64 11.01
CA GLY A 51 -13.82 -25.91 11.49
C GLY A 51 -14.30 -24.98 12.60
N VAL A 52 -15.57 -25.18 12.96
CA VAL A 52 -16.28 -24.52 14.07
C VAL A 52 -17.26 -25.53 14.71
N PRO A 53 -17.14 -25.85 16.00
CA PRO A 53 -16.08 -25.46 16.93
C PRO A 53 -14.74 -26.13 16.60
N ARG A 54 -13.64 -25.60 17.17
CA ARG A 54 -12.29 -26.17 17.06
C ARG A 54 -11.54 -25.98 18.39
N PRO A 55 -10.47 -26.77 18.66
CA PRO A 55 -9.58 -26.48 19.77
C PRO A 55 -9.03 -25.05 19.67
N PRO A 56 -8.86 -24.34 20.80
CA PRO A 56 -8.10 -23.10 20.80
C PRO A 56 -6.66 -23.37 20.36
N MET A 57 -5.96 -22.33 19.93
CA MET A 57 -4.54 -22.41 19.61
C MET A 57 -3.86 -21.12 20.03
N ASP A 58 -2.59 -21.21 20.41
CA ASP A 58 -1.74 -20.08 20.75
C ASP A 58 -0.50 -20.09 19.86
N LEU A 59 0.25 -18.98 19.85
CA LEU A 59 1.49 -18.87 19.09
C LEU A 59 2.68 -19.27 19.95
N TYR A 60 3.57 -20.05 19.34
CA TYR A 60 4.76 -20.59 19.97
C TYR A 60 5.98 -20.26 19.12
N ARG A 61 7.04 -19.75 19.76
CA ARG A 61 8.36 -19.61 19.16
C ARG A 61 9.10 -20.95 19.32
N LEU A 62 9.32 -21.60 18.19
CA LEU A 62 10.06 -22.85 18.11
C LEU A 62 11.57 -22.63 18.28
N ALA A 63 12.32 -23.71 18.52
CA ALA A 63 13.78 -23.67 18.72
C ALA A 63 14.55 -23.12 17.50
N ASP A 64 13.99 -23.26 16.30
CA ASP A 64 14.54 -22.69 15.05
C ASP A 64 14.17 -21.20 14.86
N GLY A 65 13.48 -20.59 15.83
CA GLY A 65 13.04 -19.21 15.81
C GLY A 65 11.74 -18.95 15.03
N ARG A 66 11.16 -19.96 14.37
CA ARG A 66 9.86 -19.83 13.68
C ARG A 66 8.73 -19.69 14.69
N ILE A 67 7.68 -18.99 14.28
CA ILE A 67 6.43 -18.88 15.04
C ILE A 67 5.44 -19.89 14.46
N ALA A 68 4.88 -20.74 15.31
CA ALA A 68 3.89 -21.75 14.96
C ALA A 68 2.60 -21.56 15.75
N ALA A 69 1.46 -21.82 15.13
CA ALA A 69 0.16 -21.88 15.80
C ALA A 69 -0.12 -23.32 16.22
N ILE A 70 -0.13 -23.59 17.53
CA ILE A 70 -0.21 -24.95 18.08
C ILE A 70 -1.39 -25.04 19.05
N THR A 71 -2.18 -26.11 18.95
CA THR A 71 -3.26 -26.41 19.90
C THR A 71 -2.71 -26.94 21.24
N PRO A 72 -3.50 -26.95 22.33
CA PRO A 72 -3.10 -27.57 23.60
C PRO A 72 -2.64 -29.03 23.46
N GLU A 73 -3.23 -29.76 22.51
CA GLU A 73 -2.90 -31.16 22.23
C GLU A 73 -1.60 -31.34 21.43
N GLY A 74 -0.91 -30.23 21.11
CA GLY A 74 0.34 -30.23 20.34
C GLY A 74 0.15 -30.30 18.82
N HIS A 75 -1.07 -30.11 18.31
CA HIS A 75 -1.31 -30.12 16.88
C HIS A 75 -0.84 -28.82 16.23
N ASP A 76 0.04 -28.90 15.23
CA ASP A 76 0.54 -27.74 14.49
C ASP A 76 -0.42 -27.34 13.37
N CYS A 77 -1.13 -26.23 13.58
CA CYS A 77 -2.06 -25.64 12.62
C CYS A 77 -1.38 -24.74 11.58
N THR A 78 -0.09 -24.46 11.73
CA THR A 78 0.67 -23.52 10.89
C THR A 78 0.63 -23.87 9.41
N PRO A 79 0.87 -25.13 8.97
CA PRO A 79 0.87 -25.48 7.55
C PRO A 79 -0.48 -25.21 6.86
N GLN A 80 -1.58 -25.47 7.56
CA GLN A 80 -2.93 -25.27 7.05
C GLN A 80 -3.24 -23.77 6.91
N LEU A 81 -2.87 -22.96 7.90
CA LEU A 81 -3.01 -21.51 7.84
C LEU A 81 -2.12 -20.91 6.74
N ASP A 82 -0.85 -21.29 6.66
CA ASP A 82 0.09 -20.79 5.65
C ASP A 82 -0.36 -21.12 4.22
N ALA A 83 -0.88 -22.33 3.98
CA ALA A 83 -1.43 -22.72 2.69
C ALA A 83 -2.62 -21.83 2.29
N TRP A 84 -3.53 -21.57 3.22
CA TRP A 84 -4.66 -20.68 2.99
C TRP A 84 -4.22 -19.22 2.74
N ILE A 85 -3.27 -18.73 3.53
CA ILE A 85 -2.69 -17.38 3.39
C ILE A 85 -2.10 -17.23 1.99
N ALA A 86 -1.24 -18.18 1.57
CA ALA A 86 -0.59 -18.16 0.27
C ALA A 86 -1.59 -18.16 -0.90
N ALA A 87 -2.70 -18.89 -0.78
CA ALA A 87 -3.75 -18.93 -1.79
C ALA A 87 -4.61 -17.64 -1.81
N THR A 88 -4.92 -17.08 -0.64
CA THR A 88 -5.92 -16.00 -0.48
C THR A 88 -5.33 -14.61 -0.67
N LEU A 89 -4.09 -14.38 -0.23
CA LEU A 89 -3.48 -13.06 -0.22
C LEU A 89 -3.33 -12.43 -1.63
N PRO A 90 -2.97 -13.18 -2.69
CA PRO A 90 -2.99 -12.65 -4.07
C PRO A 90 -4.39 -12.23 -4.53
N ALA A 91 -5.44 -12.94 -4.10
CA ALA A 91 -6.82 -12.60 -4.42
C ALA A 91 -7.25 -11.32 -3.70
N LEU A 92 -6.91 -11.15 -2.42
CA LEU A 92 -7.17 -9.91 -1.65
C LEU A 92 -6.47 -8.71 -2.29
N ARG A 93 -5.21 -8.88 -2.69
CA ARG A 93 -4.42 -7.82 -3.35
C ARG A 93 -5.03 -7.39 -4.69
N ARG A 94 -5.43 -8.35 -5.53
CA ARG A 94 -6.11 -8.07 -6.82
C ARG A 94 -7.49 -7.45 -6.61
N GLY A 95 -8.24 -7.98 -5.65
CA GLY A 95 -9.56 -7.48 -5.24
C GLY A 95 -9.53 -6.02 -4.80
N GLY A 96 -8.38 -5.52 -4.37
CA GLY A 96 -8.23 -4.11 -4.06
C GLY A 96 -8.75 -3.74 -2.70
N LEU A 97 -8.32 -4.51 -1.71
CA LEU A 97 -8.43 -4.16 -0.31
C LEU A 97 -7.74 -2.81 -0.05
N ASP A 98 -8.44 -1.89 0.60
CA ASP A 98 -7.92 -0.56 0.97
C ASP A 98 -7.44 -0.53 2.44
N GLY A 99 -7.94 -1.46 3.27
CA GLY A 99 -7.49 -1.68 4.64
C GLY A 99 -8.09 -2.94 5.26
N ALA A 100 -7.75 -3.24 6.52
CA ALA A 100 -8.38 -4.31 7.27
C ALA A 100 -8.54 -3.98 8.77
N ILE A 101 -9.62 -4.50 9.35
CA ILE A 101 -9.94 -4.46 10.78
C ILE A 101 -9.89 -5.89 11.31
N LEU A 102 -8.94 -6.16 12.19
CA LEU A 102 -8.64 -7.50 12.67
C LEU A 102 -8.99 -7.66 14.15
N LYS A 103 -9.33 -8.87 14.58
CA LYS A 103 -9.61 -9.15 15.99
C LYS A 103 -8.33 -9.17 16.81
N ALA A 104 -8.22 -8.27 17.80
CA ALA A 104 -7.13 -8.22 18.76
C ALA A 104 -6.97 -9.55 19.51
N ARG A 105 -5.72 -9.88 19.87
CA ARG A 105 -5.30 -11.09 20.61
C ARG A 105 -5.56 -12.44 19.92
N SER A 106 -6.06 -12.46 18.68
CA SER A 106 -6.18 -13.70 17.90
C SER A 106 -4.80 -14.19 17.40
N PRO A 107 -4.49 -15.49 17.51
CA PRO A 107 -3.24 -16.07 16.98
C PRO A 107 -3.11 -15.91 15.47
N SER A 108 -4.21 -15.73 14.75
CA SER A 108 -4.20 -15.49 13.30
C SER A 108 -4.25 -14.01 12.95
N CYS A 109 -5.10 -13.23 13.65
CA CYS A 109 -5.49 -11.90 13.20
C CYS A 109 -4.84 -10.73 13.98
N ALA A 110 -4.29 -10.95 15.18
CA ALA A 110 -3.81 -9.84 16.00
C ALA A 110 -2.67 -9.04 15.34
N ILE A 111 -2.60 -7.74 15.64
CA ILE A 111 -1.57 -6.83 15.17
C ILE A 111 -0.71 -6.44 16.37
N GLY A 112 0.29 -7.26 16.68
CA GLY A 112 1.21 -7.04 17.79
C GLY A 112 0.62 -7.33 19.17
N THR A 113 -0.55 -7.98 19.24
CA THR A 113 -1.23 -8.32 20.49
C THR A 113 -1.50 -9.81 20.66
N ALA A 114 -1.04 -10.67 19.74
CA ALA A 114 -1.11 -12.12 19.95
C ALA A 114 -0.06 -12.53 20.97
N LEU A 115 -0.47 -13.29 21.99
CA LEU A 115 0.44 -13.82 22.99
C LEU A 115 1.37 -14.85 22.33
N LEU A 116 2.67 -14.71 22.60
CA LEU A 116 3.72 -15.61 22.12
C LEU A 116 4.35 -16.32 23.30
N HIS A 117 4.37 -17.64 23.23
CA HIS A 117 5.03 -18.50 24.19
C HIS A 117 6.36 -19.00 23.61
N ASP A 118 7.35 -19.31 24.46
CA ASP A 118 8.61 -19.91 24.02
C ASP A 118 8.60 -21.43 24.20
N GLY A 119 9.05 -22.19 23.19
CA GLY A 119 9.01 -23.65 23.20
C GLY A 119 7.70 -24.21 22.63
N VAL A 120 7.32 -25.43 23.01
CA VAL A 120 6.05 -26.07 22.60
C VAL A 120 5.20 -26.43 23.83
N PRO A 121 3.86 -26.51 23.70
CA PRO A 121 2.99 -26.85 24.83
C PRO A 121 3.43 -28.18 25.46
N GLY A 122 3.50 -28.23 26.80
CA GLY A 122 3.84 -29.45 27.55
C GLY A 122 5.33 -29.81 27.60
N GLN A 123 6.21 -29.11 26.88
CA GLN A 123 7.67 -29.23 27.09
C GLN A 123 8.19 -28.16 28.04
N ASN A 124 9.22 -28.50 28.82
CA ASN A 124 9.93 -27.59 29.75
C ASN A 124 9.02 -26.87 30.76
N GLY A 125 7.89 -27.48 31.14
CA GLY A 125 6.92 -26.86 32.05
C GLY A 125 6.16 -25.68 31.45
N ASN A 126 6.22 -25.47 30.13
CA ASN A 126 5.43 -24.44 29.46
C ASN A 126 3.96 -24.85 29.54
N PRO A 127 3.13 -24.14 30.32
CA PRO A 127 1.86 -24.66 30.84
C PRO A 127 0.73 -24.61 29.82
N GLY A 128 1.01 -24.93 28.54
CA GLY A 128 0.09 -25.02 27.41
C GLY A 128 -1.36 -24.74 27.78
N LEU A 129 -1.81 -23.51 27.49
CA LEU A 129 -3.19 -23.02 27.59
C LEU A 129 -3.90 -23.03 28.97
N ALA A 130 -3.25 -23.28 30.10
CA ALA A 130 -3.97 -23.27 31.39
C ALA A 130 -4.29 -21.87 31.95
N THR A 131 -3.60 -20.78 31.55
CA THR A 131 -3.62 -19.59 32.43
C THR A 131 -3.89 -18.22 31.79
N TYR A 132 -3.71 -17.99 30.48
CA TYR A 132 -3.61 -16.60 29.99
C TYR A 132 -4.58 -16.13 28.90
N SER A 133 -4.95 -16.92 27.90
CA SER A 133 -5.78 -16.41 26.79
C SER A 133 -7.26 -16.20 27.17
N ALA A 134 -7.75 -16.88 28.22
CA ALA A 134 -9.09 -16.66 28.77
C ALA A 134 -9.14 -15.57 29.87
N SER A 135 -8.02 -15.27 30.53
CA SER A 135 -7.92 -14.36 31.69
C SER A 135 -7.34 -12.98 31.35
N ALA A 136 -6.76 -12.79 30.16
CA ALA A 136 -6.39 -11.48 29.64
C ALA A 136 -7.67 -10.68 29.30
N GLY A 137 -8.24 -10.06 30.34
CA GLY A 137 -9.38 -9.16 30.24
C GLY A 137 -9.15 -8.08 29.17
N GLU A 138 -10.26 -7.64 28.59
CA GLU A 138 -10.32 -6.53 27.63
C GLU A 138 -9.77 -5.25 28.30
N GLY A 139 -8.46 -5.02 28.14
CA GLY A 139 -7.77 -3.94 28.85
C GLY A 139 -6.26 -4.15 29.06
N ALA A 140 -5.69 -5.31 28.68
CA ALA A 140 -4.25 -5.52 28.73
C ALA A 140 -3.51 -4.46 27.87
N PRO A 141 -2.51 -3.73 28.41
CA PRO A 141 -1.85 -2.64 27.71
C PRO A 141 -1.09 -3.15 26.48
N LYS A 142 -1.16 -2.39 25.39
CA LYS A 142 -0.30 -2.57 24.21
C LYS A 142 1.14 -2.30 24.63
N SER A 143 1.96 -3.33 24.82
CA SER A 143 3.36 -3.12 25.19
C SER A 143 4.12 -2.54 24.01
N VAL A 144 4.44 -1.25 24.10
CA VAL A 144 5.54 -0.63 23.35
C VAL A 144 6.84 -1.23 23.92
N GLY A 145 7.72 -1.70 23.05
CA GLY A 145 9.03 -2.23 23.47
C GLY A 145 9.75 -1.26 24.39
N GLY A 146 10.00 -1.69 25.62
CA GLY A 146 10.65 -0.91 26.67
C GLY A 146 11.06 -1.82 27.82
N THR A 147 12.32 -1.68 28.23
CA THR A 147 13.02 -2.51 29.21
C THR A 147 12.44 -2.43 30.62
N ALA A 148 12.57 -3.56 31.33
CA ALA A 148 12.06 -3.84 32.65
C ALA A 148 12.43 -2.84 33.75
N SER A 149 11.47 -2.60 34.65
CA SER A 149 11.70 -2.66 36.10
C SER A 149 10.38 -2.98 36.84
N ASP A 150 10.52 -3.79 37.89
CA ASP A 150 9.59 -3.96 39.02
C ASP A 150 8.47 -5.02 38.92
N GLY A 151 8.77 -6.20 39.45
CA GLY A 151 7.95 -6.88 40.46
C GLY A 151 6.58 -7.46 40.10
N ALA A 152 6.19 -7.49 38.82
CA ALA A 152 4.97 -8.18 38.35
C ALA A 152 5.36 -9.39 37.50
N SER A 153 4.54 -10.45 37.54
CA SER A 153 4.59 -11.62 36.65
C SER A 153 5.07 -11.23 35.25
N ALA A 154 6.11 -11.91 34.75
CA ALA A 154 6.84 -11.53 33.54
C ALA A 154 5.89 -11.06 32.42
N PRO A 155 6.07 -9.86 31.85
CA PRO A 155 5.20 -9.37 30.80
C PRO A 155 5.25 -10.32 29.62
N GLY A 156 4.09 -10.85 29.22
CA GLY A 156 3.99 -11.76 28.08
C GLY A 156 4.59 -11.14 26.83
N VAL A 157 5.32 -11.94 26.05
CA VAL A 157 5.83 -11.50 24.75
C VAL A 157 4.66 -11.47 23.77
N PHE A 158 4.48 -10.37 23.05
CA PHE A 158 3.42 -10.25 22.05
C PHE A 158 4.00 -10.17 20.63
N CYS A 159 3.23 -10.67 19.67
CA CYS A 159 3.59 -10.64 18.26
C CYS A 159 2.36 -10.45 17.35
N ASP A 160 2.61 -10.36 16.05
CA ASP A 160 1.56 -10.40 15.04
C ASP A 160 1.03 -11.83 14.88
N GLY A 161 -0.28 -11.96 14.68
CA GLY A 161 -0.86 -13.22 14.25
C GLY A 161 -0.39 -13.61 12.84
N LEU A 162 -0.41 -14.91 12.51
CA LEU A 162 0.17 -15.42 11.26
C LEU A 162 -0.36 -14.70 10.00
N PHE A 163 -1.68 -14.46 9.94
CA PHE A 163 -2.29 -13.74 8.82
C PHE A 163 -1.99 -12.24 8.83
N ALA A 164 -2.00 -11.60 10.00
CA ALA A 164 -1.65 -10.18 10.13
C ALA A 164 -0.18 -9.92 9.74
N ALA A 165 0.73 -10.81 10.14
CA ALA A 165 2.13 -10.77 9.74
C ALA A 165 2.28 -10.88 8.22
N ALA A 166 1.54 -11.80 7.58
CA ALA A 166 1.54 -11.95 6.13
C ALA A 166 0.99 -10.71 5.41
N LEU A 167 -0.10 -10.11 5.92
CA LEU A 167 -0.64 -8.85 5.38
C LEU A 167 0.40 -7.72 5.43
N LYS A 168 1.10 -7.55 6.55
CA LYS A 168 2.17 -6.53 6.69
C LYS A 168 3.33 -6.77 5.73
N ARG A 169 3.73 -8.03 5.55
CA ARG A 169 4.85 -8.42 4.67
C ARG A 169 4.51 -8.17 3.20
N ASP A 170 3.35 -8.64 2.75
CA ASP A 170 3.04 -8.72 1.31
C ASP A 170 2.21 -7.53 0.80
N ILE A 171 1.59 -6.76 1.71
CA ILE A 171 0.82 -5.54 1.40
C ILE A 171 1.16 -4.44 2.43
N PRO A 172 2.41 -3.94 2.49
CA PRO A 172 2.86 -3.01 3.53
C PRO A 172 2.16 -1.64 3.51
N GLU A 173 1.58 -1.24 2.38
CA GLU A 173 0.78 -0.02 2.24
C GLU A 173 -0.65 -0.13 2.78
N LEU A 174 -1.10 -1.31 3.20
CA LEU A 174 -2.45 -1.56 3.68
C LEU A 174 -2.66 -0.96 5.06
N SER A 175 -3.75 -0.23 5.26
CA SER A 175 -4.10 0.29 6.58
C SER A 175 -4.70 -0.83 7.43
N LEU A 176 -3.95 -1.28 8.45
CA LEU A 176 -4.39 -2.29 9.39
C LEU A 176 -4.76 -1.64 10.73
N ALA A 177 -5.84 -2.10 11.36
CA ALA A 177 -6.27 -1.71 12.69
C ALA A 177 -6.87 -2.90 13.42
N GLU A 178 -6.80 -2.91 14.75
CA GLU A 178 -7.56 -3.88 15.55
C GLU A 178 -8.93 -3.32 15.93
N ASP A 179 -9.87 -4.18 16.31
CA ASP A 179 -11.18 -3.76 16.84
C ASP A 179 -11.05 -2.83 18.04
N GLU A 180 -10.06 -3.06 18.89
CA GLU A 180 -9.82 -2.24 20.09
C GLU A 180 -9.22 -0.88 19.80
N ASP A 181 -8.54 -0.71 18.66
CA ASP A 181 -8.01 0.58 18.21
C ASP A 181 -9.08 1.54 17.75
N LEU A 182 -10.30 1.05 17.50
CA LEU A 182 -11.37 1.82 16.85
C LEU A 182 -12.52 2.12 17.82
N ARG A 183 -12.27 2.02 19.13
CA ARG A 183 -13.26 2.34 20.16
C ARG A 183 -13.65 3.82 20.14
N SER A 184 -12.71 4.74 19.93
CA SER A 184 -13.02 6.18 19.85
C SER A 184 -13.46 6.62 18.45
N ALA A 185 -14.35 7.62 18.38
CA ALA A 185 -14.77 8.22 17.12
C ALA A 185 -13.60 8.85 16.34
N ALA A 186 -12.67 9.51 17.04
CA ALA A 186 -11.48 10.11 16.42
C ALA A 186 -10.58 9.08 15.73
N GLN A 187 -10.39 7.89 16.35
CA GLN A 187 -9.62 6.80 15.72
C GLN A 187 -10.33 6.25 14.49
N ARG A 188 -11.66 6.12 14.52
CA ARG A 188 -12.47 5.70 13.35
C ARG A 188 -12.33 6.69 12.20
N GLU A 189 -12.42 7.98 12.47
CA GLU A 189 -12.24 9.03 11.45
C GLU A 189 -10.83 9.00 10.85
N LEU A 190 -9.80 8.86 11.69
CA LEU A 190 -8.42 8.76 11.23
C LEU A 190 -8.22 7.51 10.35
N PHE A 191 -8.82 6.38 10.72
CA PHE A 191 -8.78 5.17 9.91
C PHE A 191 -9.46 5.38 8.55
N LEU A 192 -10.68 5.94 8.52
CA LEU A 192 -11.39 6.27 7.27
C LEU A 192 -10.59 7.25 6.39
N ALA A 193 -9.94 8.25 6.99
CA ALA A 193 -9.09 9.18 6.26
C ALA A 193 -7.91 8.46 5.58
N ARG A 194 -7.26 7.54 6.29
CA ARG A 194 -6.17 6.70 5.73
C ARG A 194 -6.66 5.84 4.56
N LEU A 195 -7.83 5.20 4.70
CA LEU A 195 -8.45 4.41 3.61
C LEU A 195 -8.69 5.26 2.36
N ARG A 196 -9.30 6.45 2.52
CA ARG A 196 -9.59 7.36 1.40
C ARG A 196 -8.31 7.85 0.71
N VAL A 197 -7.22 8.07 1.45
CA VAL A 197 -5.91 8.41 0.88
C VAL A 197 -5.33 7.22 0.11
N HIS A 198 -5.35 6.03 0.69
CA HIS A 198 -4.87 4.81 0.03
C HIS A 198 -5.61 4.56 -1.29
N GLN A 199 -6.94 4.62 -1.26
CA GLN A 199 -7.80 4.41 -2.43
C GLN A 199 -7.52 5.42 -3.54
N ARG A 200 -7.32 6.70 -3.21
CA ARG A 200 -6.92 7.75 -4.17
C ARG A 200 -5.57 7.43 -4.82
N LEU A 201 -4.55 7.14 -4.02
CA LEU A 201 -3.21 6.81 -4.53
C LEU A 201 -3.23 5.57 -5.43
N ARG A 202 -4.02 4.55 -5.07
CA ARG A 202 -4.17 3.33 -5.88
C ARG A 202 -4.86 3.62 -7.21
N ARG A 203 -5.90 4.46 -7.21
CA ARG A 203 -6.61 4.89 -8.42
C ARG A 203 -5.69 5.68 -9.34
N ASP A 204 -4.95 6.65 -8.80
CA ASP A 204 -4.07 7.50 -9.60
C ASP A 204 -2.91 6.69 -10.19
N ARG A 205 -2.34 5.74 -9.44
CA ARG A 205 -1.35 4.79 -9.97
C ARG A 205 -1.89 3.95 -11.14
N ARG A 206 -3.13 3.49 -11.06
CA ARG A 206 -3.77 2.75 -12.16
C ARG A 206 -3.89 3.61 -13.41
N TRP A 207 -4.32 4.86 -13.27
CA TRP A 207 -4.41 5.79 -14.39
C TRP A 207 -3.04 6.11 -15.00
N LEU A 208 -2.01 6.31 -14.17
CA LEU A 208 -0.65 6.51 -14.67
C LEU A 208 -0.16 5.32 -15.50
N LEU A 209 -0.44 4.08 -15.08
CA LEU A 209 -0.08 2.88 -15.84
C LEU A 209 -0.88 2.77 -17.15
N VAL A 210 -2.16 3.11 -17.14
CA VAL A 210 -2.99 3.14 -18.36
C VAL A 210 -2.48 4.19 -19.34
N ILE A 211 -2.19 5.41 -18.88
CA ILE A 211 -1.64 6.48 -19.70
C ILE A 211 -0.29 6.06 -20.29
N LEU A 212 0.60 5.48 -19.48
CA LEU A 212 1.88 4.96 -19.95
C LEU A 212 1.70 3.87 -21.02
N ALA A 213 0.78 2.92 -20.81
CA ALA A 213 0.49 1.86 -21.78
C ALA A 213 -0.05 2.42 -23.10
N LEU A 214 -0.96 3.42 -23.05
CA LEU A 214 -1.48 4.10 -24.23
C LEU A 214 -0.39 4.87 -24.98
N LEU A 215 0.51 5.57 -24.27
CA LEU A 215 1.65 6.27 -24.86
C LEU A 215 2.63 5.30 -25.53
N LEU A 216 2.91 4.16 -24.90
CA LEU A 216 3.75 3.11 -25.48
C LEU A 216 3.10 2.47 -26.71
N ALA A 217 1.78 2.23 -26.68
CA ALA A 217 1.05 1.72 -27.82
C ALA A 217 1.03 2.73 -28.99
N LEU A 218 0.82 4.01 -28.72
CA LEU A 218 0.90 5.09 -29.71
C LEU A 218 2.30 5.18 -30.31
N LEU A 219 3.35 5.12 -29.49
CA LEU A 219 4.73 5.11 -29.94
C LEU A 219 5.01 3.92 -30.86
N ALA A 220 4.60 2.71 -30.46
CA ALA A 220 4.74 1.50 -31.27
C ALA A 220 3.99 1.60 -32.61
N PHE A 221 2.78 2.16 -32.61
CA PHE A 221 1.99 2.41 -33.82
C PHE A 221 2.70 3.40 -34.77
N MET A 222 3.23 4.50 -34.24
CA MET A 222 3.98 5.50 -35.03
C MET A 222 5.26 4.93 -35.64
N LEU A 223 5.95 4.03 -34.93
CA LEU A 223 7.16 3.37 -35.42
C LEU A 223 6.88 2.28 -36.48
N SER A 224 5.72 1.63 -36.42
CA SER A 224 5.35 0.52 -37.32
C SER A 224 4.63 0.96 -38.60
N SER A 225 4.07 2.18 -38.63
CA SER A 225 3.30 2.70 -39.77
C SER A 225 3.96 3.93 -40.41
N PRO A 226 5.07 3.78 -41.17
CA PRO A 226 5.73 4.91 -41.83
C PRO A 226 4.84 5.64 -42.85
N ALA A 227 3.76 5.00 -43.32
CA ALA A 227 2.77 5.60 -44.22
C ALA A 227 1.86 6.66 -43.57
N LEU A 228 1.68 6.66 -42.24
CA LEU A 228 0.81 7.63 -41.55
C LEU A 228 1.43 9.03 -41.44
N SER A 229 2.76 9.14 -41.57
CA SER A 229 3.47 10.41 -41.68
C SER A 229 3.02 11.26 -42.88
N ARG A 230 2.36 10.63 -43.87
CA ARG A 230 1.87 11.24 -45.10
C ARG A 230 0.45 11.83 -44.99
N TYR A 231 -0.28 11.55 -43.89
CA TYR A 231 -1.69 11.94 -43.70
C TYR A 231 -1.92 12.96 -42.57
N LEU A 232 -0.88 13.58 -42.02
CA LEU A 232 -1.10 14.73 -41.13
C LEU A 232 -1.76 15.87 -41.91
N PRO A 233 -2.82 16.51 -41.36
CA PRO A 233 -3.47 17.62 -42.05
C PRO A 233 -2.45 18.74 -42.33
N PRO A 234 -2.51 19.37 -43.51
CA PRO A 234 -1.65 20.50 -43.82
C PRO A 234 -1.84 21.60 -42.76
N CYS A 235 -0.76 22.28 -42.41
CA CYS A 235 -0.75 23.32 -41.38
C CYS A 235 -1.94 24.30 -41.56
N PRO A 236 -2.81 24.49 -40.54
CA PRO A 236 -3.99 25.35 -40.64
C PRO A 236 -3.64 26.78 -41.09
N LEU A 237 -2.46 27.28 -40.72
CA LEU A 237 -1.94 28.59 -41.14
C LEU A 237 -1.59 28.66 -42.63
N HIS A 238 -1.10 27.57 -43.23
CA HIS A 238 -0.82 27.52 -44.67
C HIS A 238 -2.14 27.49 -45.48
N TYR A 239 -3.12 26.74 -44.97
CA TYR A 239 -4.46 26.67 -45.55
C TYR A 239 -5.18 28.04 -45.46
N LEU A 240 -5.18 28.67 -44.28
CA LEU A 240 -5.84 29.97 -44.07
C LEU A 240 -5.15 31.11 -44.83
N SER A 241 -3.82 31.08 -44.98
CA SER A 241 -3.08 32.10 -45.74
C SER A 241 -3.10 31.90 -47.26
N HIS A 242 -3.88 30.94 -47.78
CA HIS A 242 -3.96 30.62 -49.21
C HIS A 242 -2.58 30.41 -49.84
N GLY A 243 -1.70 29.70 -49.13
CA GLY A 243 -0.37 29.40 -49.63
C GLY A 243 0.67 30.52 -49.55
N ARG A 244 0.30 31.72 -49.06
CA ARG A 244 1.23 32.88 -49.00
C ARG A 244 2.26 32.78 -47.89
N LEU A 245 1.93 32.11 -46.78
CA LEU A 245 2.91 31.76 -45.76
C LEU A 245 3.39 30.32 -46.03
N THR A 246 4.48 30.21 -46.79
CA THR A 246 5.23 28.95 -46.93
C THR A 246 6.08 28.76 -45.68
N CYS A 247 5.48 28.18 -44.64
CA CYS A 247 6.23 27.72 -43.47
C CYS A 247 7.04 26.48 -43.89
N PRO A 248 8.37 26.42 -43.72
CA PRO A 248 9.16 25.24 -44.06
C PRO A 248 8.95 24.10 -43.03
N GLY A 249 7.70 23.75 -42.69
CA GLY A 249 7.34 22.91 -41.56
C GLY A 249 7.41 23.69 -40.25
N CYS A 250 6.44 23.49 -39.35
CA CYS A 250 6.54 24.07 -38.02
C CYS A 250 7.86 23.61 -37.38
N GLY A 251 8.63 24.53 -36.80
CA GLY A 251 9.95 24.22 -36.23
C GLY A 251 9.92 23.08 -35.20
N PHE A 252 8.75 22.79 -34.65
CA PHE A 252 8.51 21.63 -33.80
C PHE A 252 8.70 20.29 -34.54
N THR A 253 8.03 20.07 -35.68
CA THR A 253 8.12 18.80 -36.42
C THR A 253 9.51 18.57 -37.01
N ARG A 254 10.17 19.61 -37.55
CA ARG A 254 11.56 19.50 -38.03
C ARG A 254 12.57 19.32 -36.90
N GLY A 255 12.35 19.98 -35.76
CA GLY A 255 13.15 19.77 -34.57
C GLY A 255 13.08 18.32 -34.08
N TRP A 256 11.88 17.72 -34.05
CA TRP A 256 11.68 16.31 -33.71
C TRP A 256 12.34 15.35 -34.69
N GLN A 257 12.24 15.61 -36.00
CA GLN A 257 12.91 14.79 -37.02
C GLN A 257 14.44 14.85 -36.91
N ALA A 258 15.03 16.03 -36.68
CA ALA A 258 16.46 16.19 -36.47
C ALA A 258 16.93 15.45 -35.20
N LEU A 259 16.14 15.50 -34.12
CA LEU A 259 16.46 14.81 -32.87
C LEU A 259 16.39 13.29 -33.00
N LEU A 260 15.39 12.76 -33.71
CA LEU A 260 15.26 11.33 -34.02
C LEU A 260 16.37 10.83 -34.96
N ALA A 261 16.91 11.70 -35.81
CA ALA A 261 18.07 11.41 -36.65
C ALA A 261 19.42 11.51 -35.91
N GLY A 262 19.42 11.84 -34.61
CA GLY A 262 20.63 12.00 -33.80
C GLY A 262 21.34 13.35 -33.95
N ASP A 263 20.78 14.29 -34.72
CA ASP A 263 21.29 15.65 -34.86
C ASP A 263 20.69 16.59 -33.80
N TRP A 264 21.23 16.48 -32.59
CA TRP A 264 20.84 17.29 -31.44
C TRP A 264 21.07 18.80 -31.62
N ARG A 265 22.08 19.17 -32.43
CA ARG A 265 22.43 20.58 -32.68
C ARG A 265 21.45 21.20 -33.67
N GLY A 266 21.14 20.50 -34.76
CA GLY A 266 20.14 20.92 -35.74
C GLY A 266 18.75 21.06 -35.13
N ALA A 267 18.35 20.14 -34.24
CA ALA A 267 17.07 20.20 -33.54
C ALA A 267 16.89 21.49 -32.71
N GLY A 268 17.95 21.96 -32.05
CA GLY A 268 17.95 23.17 -31.23
C GLY A 268 17.78 24.47 -32.01
N VAL A 269 18.12 24.49 -33.31
CA VAL A 269 17.95 25.67 -34.17
C VAL A 269 16.46 25.91 -34.49
N TYR A 270 15.68 24.85 -34.65
CA TYR A 270 14.27 24.95 -35.02
C TYR A 270 13.35 25.32 -33.86
N HIS A 271 13.71 24.99 -32.61
CA HIS A 271 12.93 25.36 -31.42
C HIS A 271 13.77 25.45 -30.14
N PRO A 272 14.64 26.47 -30.00
CA PRO A 272 15.64 26.56 -28.93
C PRO A 272 15.00 26.52 -27.54
N PHE A 273 13.79 27.05 -27.39
CA PHE A 273 13.08 27.06 -26.11
C PHE A 273 12.59 25.66 -25.70
N ALA A 274 12.05 24.86 -26.63
CA ALA A 274 11.44 23.57 -26.29
C ALA A 274 12.51 22.52 -25.98
N PHE A 275 13.59 22.48 -26.78
CA PHE A 275 14.66 21.51 -26.60
C PHE A 275 15.64 21.89 -25.47
N ARG A 276 15.71 23.16 -25.06
CA ARG A 276 16.44 23.57 -23.84
C ARG A 276 15.59 23.42 -22.56
N LEU A 277 14.27 23.61 -22.63
CA LEU A 277 13.38 23.38 -21.48
C LEU A 277 13.00 21.93 -21.26
N LEU A 278 12.96 21.08 -22.29
CA LEU A 278 12.62 19.65 -22.13
C LEU A 278 13.52 18.92 -21.12
N PRO A 279 14.85 19.07 -21.15
CA PRO A 279 15.73 18.50 -20.12
C PRO A 279 15.44 19.07 -18.73
N LEU A 280 15.13 20.37 -18.64
CA LEU A 280 14.79 21.03 -17.37
C LEU A 280 13.45 20.54 -16.81
N LEU A 281 12.42 20.42 -17.66
CA LEU A 281 11.10 19.88 -17.31
C LEU A 281 11.18 18.39 -16.99
N ALA A 282 12.01 17.63 -17.70
CA ALA A 282 12.28 16.22 -17.38
C ALA A 282 13.00 16.09 -16.03
N LEU A 283 13.97 16.96 -15.72
CA LEU A 283 14.63 17.04 -14.41
C LEU A 283 13.67 17.45 -13.30
N VAL A 284 12.78 18.42 -13.55
CA VAL A 284 11.74 18.83 -12.59
C VAL A 284 10.70 17.73 -12.39
N ALA A 285 10.30 17.02 -13.44
CA ALA A 285 9.33 15.91 -13.36
C ALA A 285 9.94 14.66 -12.71
N LEU A 286 11.19 14.31 -13.03
CA LEU A 286 11.96 13.27 -12.34
C LEU A 286 12.20 13.67 -10.89
N GLY A 287 12.55 14.93 -10.64
CA GLY A 287 12.69 15.51 -9.31
C GLY A 287 11.39 15.39 -8.52
N HIS A 288 10.26 15.84 -9.05
CA HIS A 288 8.96 15.75 -8.39
C HIS A 288 8.51 14.29 -8.19
N GLY A 289 8.74 13.40 -9.16
CA GLY A 289 8.41 11.97 -9.05
C GLY A 289 9.27 11.22 -8.03
N LEU A 290 10.57 11.51 -7.98
CA LEU A 290 11.50 10.98 -6.99
C LEU A 290 11.21 11.60 -5.61
N LEU A 291 10.98 12.92 -5.52
CA LEU A 291 10.68 13.66 -4.29
C LEU A 291 9.31 13.32 -3.71
N CYS A 292 8.27 13.03 -4.50
CA CYS A 292 6.99 12.54 -3.96
C CYS A 292 7.11 11.12 -3.37
N ARG A 293 8.07 10.31 -3.85
CA ARG A 293 8.45 9.06 -3.16
C ARG A 293 9.32 9.34 -1.93
N TRP A 294 10.15 10.38 -1.96
CA TRP A 294 11.12 10.74 -0.92
C TRP A 294 10.54 11.57 0.25
N GLN A 295 9.49 12.36 0.02
CA GLN A 295 8.75 13.18 1.01
C GLN A 295 7.99 12.35 2.06
N ARG A 296 7.95 11.02 1.92
CA ARG A 296 7.53 10.14 3.03
C ARG A 296 8.56 10.09 4.18
N ARG A 297 9.80 10.56 3.98
CA ARG A 297 10.75 10.84 5.07
C ARG A 297 10.77 12.34 5.35
N ARG A 298 10.24 12.73 6.52
CA ARG A 298 10.31 14.11 7.05
C ARG A 298 11.78 14.50 7.21
N TRP A 299 12.29 15.45 6.42
CA TRP A 299 13.57 16.12 6.73
C TRP A 299 13.46 17.64 6.50
N PRO A 300 13.89 18.52 7.44
CA PRO A 300 13.56 19.96 7.41
C PRO A 300 14.28 20.81 6.34
N TRP A 301 15.13 20.24 5.50
CA TRP A 301 16.06 21.01 4.65
C TRP A 301 15.53 21.27 3.23
N SER A 302 14.32 20.79 2.89
CA SER A 302 13.75 20.91 1.54
C SER A 302 13.54 22.36 1.09
N GLN A 303 13.36 23.30 2.03
CA GLN A 303 13.18 24.73 1.71
C GLN A 303 14.47 25.35 1.16
N TRP A 304 15.65 24.95 1.66
CA TRP A 304 16.95 25.45 1.19
C TRP A 304 17.32 24.96 -0.20
N LEU A 305 16.86 23.76 -0.57
CA LEU A 305 17.06 23.20 -1.92
C LEU A 305 16.26 23.98 -2.97
N TRP A 306 15.03 24.37 -2.66
CA TRP A 306 14.20 25.18 -3.56
C TRP A 306 14.71 26.61 -3.70
N THR A 307 15.22 27.22 -2.63
CA THR A 307 15.83 28.55 -2.70
C THR A 307 17.14 28.51 -3.48
N ALA A 308 17.98 27.48 -3.31
CA ALA A 308 19.19 27.29 -4.11
C ALA A 308 18.90 27.05 -5.60
N LEU A 309 17.90 26.22 -5.92
CA LEU A 309 17.50 25.95 -7.30
C LEU A 309 16.89 27.20 -7.97
N GLY A 310 16.07 27.95 -7.23
CA GLY A 310 15.51 29.22 -7.69
C GLY A 310 16.58 30.29 -7.92
N ALA A 311 17.56 30.40 -7.01
CA ALA A 311 18.68 31.32 -7.16
C ALA A 311 19.57 30.96 -8.36
N TRP A 312 19.83 29.67 -8.59
CA TRP A 312 20.54 29.20 -9.77
C TRP A 312 19.78 29.51 -11.07
N LEU A 313 18.46 29.30 -11.09
CA LEU A 313 17.62 29.60 -12.26
C LEU A 313 17.58 31.11 -12.55
N ALA A 314 17.54 31.95 -11.51
CA ALA A 314 17.56 33.40 -11.63
C ALA A 314 18.92 33.91 -12.15
N ALA A 315 20.03 33.39 -11.63
CA ALA A 315 21.37 33.69 -12.13
C ALA A 315 21.56 33.26 -13.59
N TRP A 316 21.04 32.09 -13.96
CA TRP A 316 21.06 31.60 -15.33
C TRP A 316 20.23 32.48 -16.28
N LEU A 317 19.03 32.91 -15.87
CA LEU A 317 18.19 33.84 -16.64
C LEU A 317 18.84 35.22 -16.83
N LEU A 318 19.63 35.68 -15.87
CA LEU A 318 20.37 36.95 -15.98
C LEU A 318 21.53 36.85 -16.98
N THR A 319 22.18 35.69 -17.10
CA THR A 319 23.21 35.45 -18.12
C THR A 319 22.67 35.31 -19.56
N LEU A 320 21.35 35.25 -19.75
CA LEU A 320 20.69 35.22 -21.07
C LEU A 320 20.36 36.63 -21.63
N ARG A 321 20.60 37.70 -20.86
CA ARG A 321 20.31 39.09 -21.25
C ARG A 321 21.53 39.89 -21.73
N GLY A 322 22.73 39.33 -21.69
CA GLY A 322 23.95 39.87 -22.29
C GLY A 322 24.35 39.05 -23.50
#